data_AF-A0A1I7TC93-F1
#
_entry.id   AF-A0A1I7TC93-F1
#
_cell.length_a   1.000
_cell.length_b   1.000
_cell.length_c   1.000
_cell.angle_alpha   90.00
_cell.angle_beta   90.00
_cell.angle_gamma   90.00
#
_symmetry.space_group_name_H-M   'P 1'
#
loop_
_entity.id
_entity.type
_entity.pdbx_description
1 polymer ?
#
loop_
_entity_poly.entity_id
_entity_poly.type
_entity_poly.pdbx_seq_one_letter_code
_entity_poly.pdbx_strand_id
1 'polypeptide(L)'
;MQLYKALVAQTVIPVLLLFMPFGLLFTLPIFEIDCQLLASLITLIFAIYPAVDPLPILYFIDYYRIPILEWFRRKKLKANQIQVSVIRDVSLTINSG
;
A
#
# COMPACT_ATOMS: atom_id res chain seq x y z
N MET A 1 -19.06 0.14 -12.59
CA MET A 1 -18.94 0.63 -11.20
C MET A 1 -17.53 0.50 -10.61
N GLN A 2 -16.69 -0.44 -11.07
CA GLN A 2 -15.33 -0.63 -10.52
C GLN A 2 -14.34 0.47 -10.94
N LEU A 3 -14.38 0.89 -12.22
CA LEU A 3 -13.63 2.02 -12.77
C LEU A 3 -13.94 3.37 -12.10
N TYR A 4 -15.21 3.61 -11.80
CA TYR A 4 -15.63 4.82 -11.10
C TYR A 4 -15.09 4.89 -9.66
N LYS A 5 -15.12 3.79 -8.91
CA LYS A 5 -14.61 3.76 -7.53
C LYS A 5 -13.11 4.02 -7.45
N ALA A 6 -12.34 3.53 -8.41
CA ALA A 6 -10.91 3.78 -8.43
C ALA A 6 -10.55 5.17 -8.93
N LEU A 7 -11.29 5.71 -9.91
CA LEU A 7 -11.14 7.10 -10.34
C LEU A 7 -11.46 8.08 -9.19
N VAL A 8 -12.48 7.76 -8.38
CA VAL A 8 -12.81 8.52 -7.16
C VAL A 8 -11.74 8.34 -6.10
N ALA A 9 -11.26 7.13 -5.83
CA ALA A 9 -10.16 6.93 -4.87
C ALA A 9 -8.85 7.62 -5.32
N GLN A 10 -8.55 7.58 -6.61
CA GLN A 10 -7.39 8.21 -7.23
C GLN A 10 -7.46 9.73 -7.21
N THR A 11 -8.64 10.34 -7.24
CA THR A 11 -8.77 11.80 -7.18
C THR A 11 -8.87 12.28 -5.74
N VAL A 12 -9.60 11.56 -4.90
CA VAL A 12 -9.83 11.95 -3.50
C VAL A 12 -8.58 11.82 -2.64
N ILE A 13 -7.76 10.78 -2.82
CA ILE A 13 -6.53 10.59 -2.04
C ILE A 13 -5.50 11.73 -2.26
N PRO A 14 -5.08 12.06 -3.50
CA PRO A 14 -4.18 13.16 -3.75
C PRO A 14 -4.82 14.52 -3.46
N VAL A 15 -6.12 14.71 -3.69
CA VAL A 15 -6.78 15.99 -3.33
C VAL A 15 -6.76 16.20 -1.82
N LEU A 16 -7.05 15.19 -0.99
CA LEU A 16 -6.95 15.32 0.46
C LEU A 16 -5.50 15.48 0.94
N LEU A 17 -4.56 14.72 0.35
CA LEU A 17 -3.13 14.81 0.64
C LEU A 17 -2.47 16.11 0.16
N LEU A 18 -3.00 16.81 -0.84
CA LEU A 18 -2.52 18.13 -1.30
C LEU A 18 -3.24 19.28 -0.61
N PHE A 19 -4.54 19.18 -0.38
CA PHE A 19 -5.33 20.26 0.21
C PHE A 19 -4.93 20.51 1.67
N MET A 20 -4.58 19.45 2.40
CA MET A 20 -4.08 19.56 3.78
C MET A 20 -2.72 20.32 3.87
N PRO A 21 -1.65 19.97 3.13
CA PRO A 21 -0.41 20.73 3.14
C PRO A 21 -0.55 22.11 2.51
N PHE A 22 -1.39 22.28 1.47
CA PHE A 22 -1.62 23.60 0.86
C PHE A 22 -2.32 24.57 1.82
N GLY A 23 -3.34 24.09 2.54
CA GLY A 23 -3.99 24.85 3.60
C GLY A 23 -3.02 25.23 4.72
N LEU A 24 -2.17 24.29 5.16
CA LEU A 24 -1.13 24.54 6.15
C LEU A 24 -0.08 25.56 5.66
N LEU A 25 0.33 25.50 4.39
CA LEU A 25 1.31 26.41 3.77
C LEU A 25 0.82 27.86 3.76
N PHE A 26 -0.48 28.08 3.56
CA PHE A 26 -1.07 29.43 3.65
C PHE A 26 -1.34 29.86 5.09
N THR A 27 -1.64 28.93 5.98
CA THR A 27 -2.03 29.24 7.36
C THR A 27 -0.81 29.49 8.25
N LEU A 28 0.31 28.79 8.05
CA LEU A 28 1.55 28.95 8.84
C LEU A 28 2.14 30.37 8.81
N PRO A 29 2.31 31.00 7.63
CA PRO A 29 2.85 32.36 7.53
C PRO A 29 1.94 33.40 8.20
N ILE A 30 0.62 33.16 8.22
CA ILE A 30 -0.37 34.05 8.85
C ILE A 30 -0.23 34.05 10.38
N PHE A 31 0.26 32.96 10.97
CA PHE A 31 0.47 32.84 12.40
C PHE A 31 1.90 33.22 12.85
N GLU A 32 2.79 33.66 11.95
CA GLU A 32 4.23 33.89 12.22
C GLU A 32 4.93 32.68 12.88
N ILE A 33 4.44 31.47 12.63
CA ILE A 33 5.03 30.25 13.17
C ILE A 33 6.04 29.70 12.15
N ASP A 34 7.32 30.01 12.35
CA ASP A 34 8.44 29.47 11.58
C ASP A 34 8.70 27.99 11.93
N CYS A 35 7.80 27.12 11.50
CA CYS A 35 7.99 25.68 11.59
C CYS A 35 8.78 25.18 10.37
N GLN A 36 10.09 25.41 10.37
CA GLN A 36 11.05 24.92 9.36
C GLN A 36 10.86 23.42 9.03
N LEU A 37 10.57 22.61 10.06
CA LEU A 37 10.31 21.17 9.93
C LEU A 37 9.04 20.89 9.13
N LEU A 38 7.96 21.66 9.34
CA LEU A 38 6.70 21.48 8.64
C LEU A 38 6.81 21.92 7.18
N ALA A 39 7.50 23.03 6.92
CA ALA A 39 7.82 23.46 5.55
C ALA A 39 8.65 22.40 4.78
N SER A 40 9.62 21.78 5.45
CA SER A 40 10.43 20.70 4.87
C SER A 40 9.59 19.45 4.59
N LEU A 41 8.66 19.10 5.49
CA LEU A 41 7.75 17.96 5.34
C LEU A 41 6.74 18.18 4.19
N ILE A 42 6.20 19.40 4.06
CA ILE A 42 5.34 19.80 2.95
C ILE A 42 6.11 19.71 1.63
N THR A 43 7.34 20.22 1.58
CA THR A 43 8.20 20.17 0.39
C THR A 43 8.49 18.71 -0.01
N LEU A 44 8.72 17.82 0.95
CA LEU A 44 8.91 16.39 0.71
C LEU A 44 7.64 15.73 0.13
N ILE A 45 6.46 16.05 0.66
CA ILE A 45 5.18 15.55 0.14
C ILE A 45 4.97 16.02 -1.31
N PHE A 46 5.28 17.30 -1.60
CA PHE A 46 5.24 17.85 -2.96
C PHE A 46 6.25 17.20 -3.91
N ALA A 47 7.44 16.86 -3.42
CA ALA A 47 8.47 16.19 -4.23
C ALA A 47 8.12 14.73 -4.55
N ILE A 48 7.38 14.06 -3.66
CA ILE A 48 6.93 12.67 -3.83
C ILE A 48 5.63 12.59 -4.67
N TYR A 49 4.85 13.68 -4.72
CA TYR A 49 3.59 13.75 -5.45
C TYR A 49 3.65 13.24 -6.91
N PRO A 50 4.67 13.57 -7.73
CA PRO A 50 4.76 13.06 -9.10
C PRO A 50 4.93 11.53 -9.19
N ALA A 51 5.55 10.92 -8.18
CA ALA A 51 5.72 9.47 -8.11
C ALA A 51 4.45 8.76 -7.61
N VAL A 52 3.63 9.47 -6.83
CA VAL A 52 2.34 8.97 -6.31
C VAL A 52 1.22 9.11 -7.34
N ASP A 53 1.27 10.11 -8.22
CA ASP A 53 0.30 10.31 -9.30
C ASP A 53 0.05 9.06 -10.20
N PRO A 54 1.07 8.31 -10.65
CA PRO A 54 0.87 7.09 -11.46
C PRO A 54 0.49 5.84 -10.65
N LEU A 55 0.69 5.82 -9.33
CA LEU A 55 0.46 4.63 -8.48
C LEU A 55 -1.00 4.14 -8.48
N PRO A 56 -2.01 5.02 -8.37
CA PRO A 56 -3.42 4.63 -8.48
C PRO A 56 -3.79 4.09 -9.87
N ILE A 57 -3.20 4.62 -10.93
CA ILE A 57 -3.36 4.12 -12.31
C ILE A 57 -2.79 2.71 -12.42
N LEU A 58 -1.60 2.49 -11.84
CA LEU A 58 -0.92 1.20 -11.83
C LEU A 58 -1.71 0.13 -11.06
N TYR A 59 -2.39 0.53 -9.98
CA TYR A 59 -3.28 -0.34 -9.21
C TYR A 59 -4.59 -0.65 -9.92
N PHE A 60 -5.03 0.25 -10.81
CA PHE A 60 -6.26 0.12 -11.56
C PHE A 60 -6.14 -0.77 -12.79
N ILE A 61 -4.93 -0.95 -13.32
CA ILE A 61 -4.67 -1.96 -14.34
C ILE A 61 -4.92 -3.35 -13.72
N ASP A 62 -6.06 -3.95 -14.07
CA ASP A 62 -6.62 -5.19 -13.51
C ASP A 62 -5.71 -6.43 -13.63
N TYR A 63 -4.52 -6.31 -14.22
CA TYR A 63 -3.58 -7.41 -14.46
C TYR A 63 -2.71 -7.80 -13.24
N TYR A 64 -2.67 -6.99 -12.17
CA TYR A 64 -1.83 -7.29 -11.00
C TYR A 64 -2.54 -8.01 -9.84
N ARG A 65 -3.88 -7.98 -9.78
CA ARG A 65 -4.65 -8.61 -8.70
C ARG A 65 -4.54 -10.13 -8.71
N ILE A 66 -4.67 -10.72 -9.89
CA ILE A 66 -4.65 -12.17 -10.10
C ILE A 66 -3.29 -12.76 -9.72
N PRO A 67 -2.14 -12.26 -10.24
CA PRO A 67 -0.83 -12.83 -9.91
C PRO A 67 -0.42 -12.59 -8.44
N ILE A 68 -0.79 -11.46 -7.83
CA ILE A 68 -0.49 -11.22 -6.40
C ILE A 68 -1.33 -12.12 -5.50
N LEU A 69 -2.62 -12.28 -5.79
CA LEU A 69 -3.49 -13.17 -5.02
C LEU A 69 -3.09 -14.63 -5.22
N GLU A 70 -2.69 -15.03 -6.43
CA GLU A 70 -2.11 -16.35 -6.71
C GLU A 70 -0.77 -16.54 -6.01
N TRP A 71 0.11 -15.53 -5.98
CA TRP A 71 1.39 -15.61 -5.27
C TRP A 71 1.19 -15.79 -3.77
N PHE A 72 0.27 -15.02 -3.16
CA PHE A 72 -0.12 -15.20 -1.75
C PHE A 72 -0.75 -16.57 -1.51
N ARG A 73 -1.61 -17.06 -2.41
CA ARG A 73 -2.23 -18.38 -2.32
C ARG A 73 -1.17 -19.50 -2.44
N ARG A 74 -0.18 -19.36 -3.34
CA ARG A 74 0.93 -20.31 -3.50
C ARG A 74 1.81 -20.36 -2.25
N LYS A 75 2.11 -19.21 -1.62
CA LYS A 75 2.84 -19.16 -0.35
C LYS A 75 2.08 -19.88 0.77
N LYS A 76 0.77 -19.64 0.88
CA LYS A 76 -0.08 -20.30 1.88
C LYS A 76 -0.17 -21.82 1.65
N LEU A 77 -0.29 -22.26 0.40
CA LEU A 77 -0.27 -23.68 0.02
C LEU A 77 1.08 -24.35 0.31
N LYS A 78 2.21 -23.71 -0.01
CA LYS A 78 3.55 -24.23 0.31
C LYS A 78 3.74 -24.40 1.83
N ALA A 79 3.31 -23.43 2.64
CA ALA A 79 3.39 -23.53 4.09
C ALA A 79 2.58 -24.73 4.62
N ASN A 80 1.37 -24.94 4.09
CA ASN A 80 0.52 -26.05 4.51
C ASN A 80 1.05 -27.42 4.06
N GLN A 81 1.64 -27.52 2.86
CA GLN A 81 2.25 -28.76 2.35
C GLN A 81 3.47 -29.18 3.17
N ILE A 82 4.32 -28.23 3.57
CA ILE A 82 5.49 -28.49 4.41
C ILE A 82 5.05 -28.97 5.79
N GLN A 83 4.00 -28.39 6.36
CA GLN A 83 3.48 -28.84 7.65
C GLN A 83 2.89 -30.26 7.57
N VAL A 84 2.17 -30.58 6.49
CA VAL A 84 1.58 -31.92 6.28
C VAL A 84 2.65 -32.98 6.03
N SER A 85 3.72 -32.68 5.29
CA SER A 85 4.83 -33.64 5.10
C SER A 85 5.55 -33.92 6.42
N VAL A 86 5.82 -32.89 7.23
CA VAL A 86 6.44 -33.04 8.56
C VAL A 86 5.58 -33.90 9.49
N ILE A 87 4.26 -33.70 9.49
CA ILE A 87 3.34 -34.50 10.31
C ILE A 87 3.31 -35.96 9.85
N ARG A 88 3.38 -36.23 8.53
CA ARG A 88 3.44 -37.60 8.00
C ARG A 88 4.73 -38.32 8.38
N ASP A 89 5.87 -37.65 8.30
CA ASP A 89 7.16 -38.23 8.69
C ASP A 89 7.20 -38.58 10.19
N VAL A 90 6.68 -37.69 11.04
CA VAL A 90 6.54 -37.95 12.49
C VAL A 90 5.60 -39.13 12.76
N SER A 91 4.48 -39.22 12.03
CA SER A 91 3.51 -40.31 12.22
C SER A 91 4.05 -41.68 11.80
N LEU A 92 4.86 -41.74 10.73
CA LEU A 92 5.51 -42.99 10.29
C LEU A 92 6.55 -43.47 11.30
N THR A 93 7.28 -42.54 11.93
CA THR A 93 8.30 -42.85 12.95
C THR A 93 7.69 -43.42 14.22
N ILE A 94 6.50 -42.94 14.62
CA ILE A 94 5.79 -43.41 15.83
C ILE A 94 5.15 -44.79 15.61
N ASN A 95 4.71 -45.10 14.40
CA ASN A 95 3.99 -46.36 14.10
C ASN A 95 4.92 -47.53 13.75
N SER A 96 6.23 -47.29 13.66
CA SER A 96 7.26 -48.30 13.38
C SER A 96 8.08 -48.73 14.61
N GLY A 97 7.73 -48.23 15.81
CA GLY A 97 8.39 -48.52 17.08
C GLY A 97 7.60 -49.45 17.99
#